data_AF-A0A662IEI0-F1
#
_entry.id   AF-A0A662IEI0-F1
#
_cell.length_a   1.000
_cell.length_b   1.000
_cell.length_c   1.000
_cell.angle_alpha   90.00
_cell.angle_beta   90.00
_cell.angle_gamma   90.00
#
_symmetry.space_group_name_H-M   'P 1'
#
loop_
_entity.id
_entity.type
_entity.pdbx_description
1 polymer ?
#
loop_
_entity_poly.entity_id
_entity_poly.type
_entity_poly.pdbx_seq_one_letter_code
_entity_poly.pdbx_strand_id
1 'polypeptide(L)'
;MRKGLEFVELLCKDALKKGLLEPFERETCPQRVAALIGYEWIWVAQYHAQRLGLVTSGEAGLKLTNSGRRYIDALLELAYMLKGEVEWGAEAVAAALEALTDWRAEFHSGEEMAKYAELVVEELRGLRRFPETYKWACSLMVRYDFKYMESPLGLLKRIEALTLNSERTP
;
A
#
# COMPACT_ATOMS: atom_id res chain seq x y z
N MET A 1 20.18 -1.96 17.45
CA MET A 1 19.89 -2.86 16.31
C MET A 1 18.60 -2.37 15.64
N ARG A 2 18.70 -1.76 14.45
CA ARG A 2 17.57 -1.36 13.58
C ARG A 2 17.68 -2.03 12.19
N LYS A 3 18.23 -3.24 12.14
CA LYS A 3 18.36 -3.95 10.85
C LYS A 3 16.96 -4.43 10.44
N GLY A 4 16.50 -4.07 9.25
CA GLY A 4 15.28 -4.62 8.64
C GLY A 4 14.07 -3.69 8.51
N LEU A 5 14.10 -2.48 9.08
CA LEU A 5 12.99 -1.50 8.95
C LEU A 5 13.26 -0.39 7.93
N GLU A 6 14.41 -0.38 7.26
CA GLU A 6 14.87 0.73 6.43
C GLU A 6 13.88 1.10 5.32
N PHE A 7 13.23 0.11 4.70
CA PHE A 7 12.21 0.39 3.69
C PHE A 7 10.99 1.10 4.28
N VAL A 8 10.53 0.66 5.45
CA VAL A 8 9.40 1.29 6.16
C VAL A 8 9.79 2.67 6.69
N GLU A 9 11.05 2.87 7.11
CA GLU A 9 11.58 4.18 7.50
C GLU A 9 11.52 5.18 6.32
N LEU A 10 11.88 4.74 5.10
CA LEU A 10 11.73 5.55 3.89
C LEU A 10 10.26 5.90 3.63
N LEU A 11 9.38 4.91 3.73
CA LEU A 11 7.94 5.08 3.54
C LEU A 11 7.34 6.09 4.53
N CYS A 12 7.58 5.90 5.84
CA CYS A 12 7.11 6.81 6.89
C CYS A 12 7.69 8.22 6.73
N LYS A 13 8.95 8.34 6.29
CA LYS A 13 9.55 9.65 6.02
C LYS A 13 8.82 10.39 4.90
N ASP A 14 8.40 9.70 3.85
CA ASP A 14 7.66 10.32 2.76
C ASP A 14 6.17 10.53 3.11
N ALA A 15 5.56 9.64 3.90
CA ALA A 15 4.23 9.84 4.48
C ALA A 15 4.16 11.13 5.31
N LEU A 16 5.15 11.37 6.16
CA LEU A 16 5.26 12.60 6.95
C LEU A 16 5.36 13.85 6.06
N LYS A 17 6.20 13.81 5.02
CA LYS A 17 6.34 14.95 4.09
C LYS A 17 5.03 15.27 3.36
N LYS A 18 4.18 14.26 3.13
CA LYS A 18 2.85 14.43 2.51
C LYS A 18 1.75 14.78 3.51
N GLY A 19 2.06 14.96 4.80
CA GLY A 19 1.09 15.29 5.84
C GLY A 19 0.12 14.16 6.18
N LEU A 20 0.51 12.90 5.90
CA LEU A 20 -0.29 11.71 6.27
C LEU A 20 -0.07 11.27 7.71
N LEU A 21 1.01 11.72 8.34
CA LEU A 21 1.34 11.38 9.73
C LEU A 21 1.32 12.66 10.58
N GLU A 22 0.90 12.55 11.83
CA GLU A 22 1.05 13.65 12.76
C GLU A 22 2.54 13.86 13.10
N PRO A 23 2.97 15.10 13.42
CA PRO A 23 4.39 15.39 13.62
C PRO A 23 5.09 14.53 14.69
N PHE A 24 4.36 14.09 15.71
CA PHE A 24 4.89 13.24 16.78
C PHE A 24 4.98 11.75 16.39
N GLU A 25 4.31 11.32 15.32
CA GLU A 25 4.37 9.95 14.81
C GLU A 25 5.65 9.68 13.99
N ARG A 26 6.47 10.72 13.75
CA ARG A 26 7.71 10.62 12.96
C ARG A 26 8.65 9.53 13.46
N GLU A 27 8.78 9.37 14.77
CA GLU A 27 9.75 8.45 15.38
C GLU A 27 9.17 7.07 15.67
N THR A 28 7.84 6.95 15.69
CA THR A 28 7.10 5.73 16.05
C THR A 28 6.45 5.04 14.86
N CYS A 29 6.25 5.74 13.73
CA CYS A 29 5.59 5.20 12.54
C CYS A 29 6.22 3.88 12.06
N PRO A 30 7.55 3.76 11.89
CA PRO A 30 8.14 2.50 11.40
C PRO A 30 7.83 1.31 12.32
N GLN A 31 7.88 1.51 13.63
CA GLN A 31 7.61 0.49 14.63
C GLN A 31 6.12 0.16 14.69
N ARG A 32 5.25 1.17 14.56
CA ARG A 32 3.79 0.99 14.55
C ARG A 32 3.34 0.23 13.31
N VAL A 33 3.82 0.62 12.12
CA VAL A 33 3.58 -0.13 10.87
C VAL A 33 4.10 -1.56 11.00
N ALA A 34 5.29 -1.76 11.54
CA ALA A 34 5.84 -3.10 11.75
C ALA A 34 5.01 -3.94 12.73
N ALA A 35 4.50 -3.34 13.81
CA ALA A 35 3.65 -4.02 14.78
C ALA A 35 2.28 -4.41 14.20
N LEU A 36 1.72 -3.59 13.31
CA LEU A 36 0.45 -3.85 12.64
C LEU A 36 0.56 -4.98 11.60
N ILE A 37 1.64 -5.01 10.83
CA ILE A 37 1.84 -5.99 9.74
C ILE A 37 2.46 -7.31 10.25
N GLY A 38 3.28 -7.23 11.30
CA GLY A 38 4.17 -8.28 11.79
C GLY A 38 5.61 -8.05 11.34
N TYR A 39 6.55 -8.10 12.30
CA TYR A 39 7.96 -7.76 12.04
C TYR A 39 8.59 -8.66 10.98
N GLU A 40 8.28 -9.96 10.99
CA GLU A 40 8.72 -10.94 10.00
C GLU A 40 8.29 -10.59 8.57
N TRP A 41 7.10 -10.02 8.41
CA TRP A 41 6.55 -9.62 7.12
C TRP A 41 7.14 -8.31 6.61
N ILE A 42 7.64 -7.44 7.50
CA ILE A 42 8.40 -6.27 7.07
C ILE A 42 9.70 -6.67 6.38
N TRP A 43 10.37 -7.74 6.84
CA TRP A 43 11.54 -8.27 6.13
C TRP A 43 11.18 -8.75 4.73
N VAL A 44 10.03 -9.38 4.58
CA VAL A 44 9.50 -9.82 3.27
C VAL A 44 9.25 -8.60 2.39
N ALA A 45 8.52 -7.58 2.87
CA ALA A 45 8.27 -6.35 2.11
C ALA A 45 9.57 -5.66 1.66
N GLN A 46 10.56 -5.54 2.56
CA GLN A 46 11.87 -4.98 2.22
C GLN A 46 12.61 -5.85 1.20
N TYR A 47 12.59 -7.18 1.37
CA TYR A 47 13.18 -8.11 0.42
C TYR A 47 12.58 -7.95 -0.98
N HIS A 48 11.25 -7.88 -1.11
CA HIS A 48 10.60 -7.64 -2.40
C HIS A 48 10.98 -6.29 -2.98
N ALA A 49 11.01 -5.22 -2.16
CA ALA A 49 11.44 -3.91 -2.62
C ALA A 49 12.87 -3.91 -3.18
N GLN A 50 13.80 -4.66 -2.56
CA GLN A 50 15.16 -4.83 -3.06
C GLN A 50 15.21 -5.71 -4.31
N ARG A 51 14.54 -6.87 -4.28
CA ARG A 51 14.48 -7.84 -5.40
C ARG A 51 13.96 -7.19 -6.68
N LEU A 52 12.92 -6.37 -6.56
CA LEU A 52 12.30 -5.66 -7.67
C LEU A 52 13.08 -4.41 -8.09
N GLY A 53 14.07 -3.96 -7.31
CA GLY A 53 14.79 -2.71 -7.60
C GLY A 53 13.95 -1.45 -7.36
N LEU A 54 12.97 -1.50 -6.45
CA LEU A 54 12.30 -0.31 -5.92
C LEU A 54 13.25 0.49 -5.03
N VAL A 55 14.18 -0.20 -4.37
CA VAL A 55 15.26 0.40 -3.58
C VAL A 55 16.61 -0.18 -3.97
N THR A 56 17.66 0.62 -3.76
CA THR A 56 19.06 0.19 -3.89
C THR A 56 19.81 0.48 -2.59
N SER A 57 20.83 -0.33 -2.31
CA SER A 57 21.72 -0.09 -1.17
C SER A 57 22.69 1.05 -1.49
N GLY A 58 22.76 2.06 -0.61
CA GLY A 58 23.79 3.09 -0.64
C GLY A 58 24.58 3.15 0.67
N GLU A 59 25.58 4.04 0.73
CA GLU A 59 26.45 4.21 1.90
C GLU A 59 25.70 4.55 3.20
N ALA A 60 24.55 5.22 3.09
CA ALA A 60 23.71 5.65 4.21
C ALA A 60 22.45 4.76 4.41
N GLY A 61 22.42 3.56 3.83
CA GLY A 61 21.26 2.66 3.84
C GLY A 61 20.50 2.65 2.51
N LEU A 62 19.25 2.17 2.54
CA LEU A 62 18.41 2.08 1.34
C LEU A 62 18.09 3.46 0.73
N LYS A 63 18.03 3.50 -0.60
CA LYS A 63 17.62 4.67 -1.41
C LYS A 63 16.57 4.26 -2.42
N LEU A 64 15.56 5.11 -2.63
CA LEU A 64 14.51 4.88 -3.62
C LEU A 64 15.03 5.07 -5.05
N THR A 65 14.71 4.13 -5.92
CA THR A 65 14.82 4.29 -7.38
C THR A 65 13.65 5.12 -7.91
N ASN A 66 13.62 5.43 -9.20
CA ASN A 66 12.49 6.15 -9.81
C ASN A 66 11.18 5.35 -9.69
N SER A 67 11.21 4.05 -9.98
CA SER A 67 10.05 3.17 -9.80
C SER A 67 9.70 3.01 -8.31
N GLY A 68 10.69 3.00 -7.41
CA GLY A 68 10.46 3.04 -5.97
C GLY A 68 9.69 4.26 -5.48
N ARG A 69 10.02 5.45 -5.99
CA ARG A 69 9.28 6.69 -5.66
C ARG A 69 7.83 6.60 -6.12
N ARG A 70 7.61 6.18 -7.37
CA ARG A 70 6.25 6.01 -7.93
C ARG A 70 5.43 5.01 -7.12
N TYR A 71 6.04 3.87 -6.76
CA TYR A 71 5.41 2.88 -5.90
C TYR A 71 5.02 3.47 -4.53
N ILE A 72 5.93 4.19 -3.86
CA ILE A 72 5.63 4.87 -2.60
C ILE A 72 4.53 5.93 -2.79
N ASP A 73 4.57 6.71 -3.86
CA ASP A 73 3.54 7.71 -4.14
C ASP A 73 2.15 7.06 -4.28
N ALA A 74 2.05 5.95 -5.00
CA ALA A 74 0.81 5.18 -5.11
C ALA A 74 0.37 4.59 -3.76
N LEU A 75 1.30 4.05 -2.97
CA LEU A 75 1.01 3.54 -1.63
C LEU A 75 0.46 4.63 -0.71
N LEU A 76 1.10 5.80 -0.70
CA LEU A 76 0.65 6.92 0.11
C LEU A 76 -0.68 7.51 -0.39
N GLU A 77 -0.93 7.47 -1.70
CA GLU A 77 -2.24 7.83 -2.22
C GLU A 77 -3.32 6.83 -1.77
N LEU A 78 -3.04 5.53 -1.85
CA LEU A 78 -3.94 4.50 -1.34
C LEU A 78 -4.21 4.70 0.16
N ALA A 79 -3.17 4.92 0.97
CA ALA A 79 -3.32 5.22 2.40
C ALA A 79 -4.26 6.42 2.63
N TYR A 80 -4.12 7.49 1.84
CA TYR A 80 -5.05 8.62 1.92
C TYR A 80 -6.50 8.25 1.60
N MET A 81 -6.73 7.31 0.67
CA MET A 81 -8.09 6.84 0.36
C MET A 81 -8.67 5.97 1.47
N LEU A 82 -7.84 5.16 2.12
CA LEU A 82 -8.25 4.21 3.16
C LEU A 82 -8.40 4.84 4.55
N LYS A 83 -7.88 6.05 4.78
CA LYS A 83 -7.91 6.73 6.09
C LYS A 83 -9.29 6.92 6.73
N GLY A 84 -10.38 6.80 5.96
CA GLY A 84 -11.74 6.88 6.48
C GLY A 84 -12.21 5.58 7.17
N GLU A 85 -11.51 4.47 6.92
CA GLU A 85 -11.85 3.12 7.39
C GLU A 85 -10.97 2.63 8.54
N VAL A 86 -9.85 3.31 8.78
CA VAL A 86 -8.89 3.03 9.85
C VAL A 86 -8.67 4.28 10.70
N GLU A 87 -8.06 4.11 11.87
CA GLU A 87 -7.47 5.26 12.57
C GLU A 87 -6.42 5.91 11.65
N TRP A 88 -6.46 7.23 11.52
CA TRP A 88 -5.58 7.98 10.63
C TRP A 88 -4.10 7.71 10.98
N GLY A 89 -3.21 7.72 9.97
CA GLY A 89 -1.76 7.70 10.19
C GLY A 89 -1.13 6.37 9.82
N ALA A 90 -0.48 5.72 10.78
CA ALA A 90 0.30 4.49 10.56
C ALA A 90 -0.54 3.30 10.09
N GLU A 91 -1.80 3.20 10.53
CA GLU A 91 -2.73 2.14 10.15
C GLU A 91 -3.09 2.22 8.67
N ALA A 92 -3.31 3.43 8.15
CA ALA A 92 -3.58 3.63 6.72
C ALA A 92 -2.36 3.29 5.87
N VAL A 93 -1.16 3.66 6.34
CA VAL A 93 0.11 3.29 5.69
C VAL A 93 0.33 1.78 5.73
N ALA A 94 0.03 1.13 6.85
CA ALA A 94 0.15 -0.31 7.01
C ALA A 94 -0.82 -1.06 6.07
N ALA A 95 -2.09 -0.69 6.06
CA ALA A 95 -3.09 -1.30 5.17
C ALA A 95 -2.72 -1.13 3.69
N ALA A 96 -2.24 0.05 3.28
CA ALA A 96 -1.80 0.29 1.91
C ALA A 96 -0.54 -0.51 1.56
N LEU A 97 0.43 -0.63 2.49
CA LEU A 97 1.60 -1.48 2.31
C LEU A 97 1.20 -2.96 2.20
N GLU A 98 0.26 -3.43 3.02
CA GLU A 98 -0.24 -4.80 2.92
C GLU A 98 -0.95 -5.06 1.60
N ALA A 99 -1.80 -4.14 1.14
CA ALA A 99 -2.48 -4.29 -0.12
C ALA A 99 -1.51 -4.32 -1.32
N LEU A 100 -0.50 -3.44 -1.30
CA LEU A 100 0.37 -3.25 -2.44
C LEU A 100 1.71 -3.96 -2.29
N THR A 101 1.90 -4.91 -1.38
CA THR A 101 3.13 -5.71 -1.37
C THR A 101 2.98 -6.93 -2.28
N ASP A 102 4.05 -7.25 -3.02
CA ASP A 102 4.14 -8.44 -3.86
C ASP A 102 4.37 -9.72 -3.04
N TRP A 103 3.40 -10.09 -2.21
CA TRP A 103 3.54 -11.23 -1.28
C TRP A 103 3.82 -12.56 -1.96
N ARG A 104 3.37 -12.72 -3.21
CA ARG A 104 3.46 -13.96 -3.99
C ARG A 104 4.63 -13.99 -4.96
N ALA A 105 5.48 -12.96 -4.95
CA ALA A 105 6.62 -12.82 -5.86
C ALA A 105 6.25 -12.86 -7.36
N GLU A 106 5.07 -12.33 -7.73
CA GLU A 106 4.53 -12.40 -9.09
C GLU A 106 5.21 -11.40 -10.04
N PHE A 107 5.73 -10.29 -9.52
CA PHE A 107 6.36 -9.25 -10.35
C PHE A 107 7.84 -9.53 -10.62
N HIS A 108 8.32 -9.07 -11.76
CA HIS A 108 9.71 -9.27 -12.22
C HIS A 108 10.54 -7.98 -12.12
N SER A 109 9.90 -6.82 -12.03
CA SER A 109 10.58 -5.54 -11.92
C SER A 109 9.81 -4.52 -11.09
N GLY A 110 10.52 -3.53 -10.55
CA GLY A 110 9.93 -2.42 -9.81
C GLY A 110 9.05 -1.54 -10.69
N GLU A 111 9.29 -1.51 -12.00
CA GLU A 111 8.45 -0.80 -12.95
C GLU A 111 7.08 -1.48 -13.12
N GLU A 112 7.05 -2.81 -13.22
CA GLU A 112 5.79 -3.57 -13.20
C GLU A 112 5.02 -3.34 -11.90
N MET A 113 5.73 -3.38 -10.77
CA MET A 113 5.13 -3.19 -9.46
C MET A 113 4.56 -1.79 -9.27
N ALA A 114 5.28 -0.75 -9.70
CA ALA A 114 4.82 0.63 -9.63
C ALA A 114 3.56 0.83 -10.50
N LYS A 115 3.56 0.32 -11.74
CA LYS A 115 2.38 0.37 -12.62
C LYS A 115 1.18 -0.36 -12.03
N TYR A 116 1.41 -1.52 -11.43
CA TYR A 116 0.34 -2.26 -10.76
C TYR A 116 -0.25 -1.47 -9.60
N ALA A 117 0.59 -0.88 -8.75
CA ALA A 117 0.15 -0.04 -7.64
C ALA A 117 -0.65 1.19 -8.12
N GLU A 118 -0.17 1.87 -9.16
CA GLU A 118 -0.89 2.97 -9.81
C GLU A 118 -2.26 2.53 -10.34
N LEU A 119 -2.35 1.36 -10.98
CA LEU A 119 -3.60 0.82 -11.50
C LEU A 119 -4.60 0.49 -10.37
N VAL A 120 -4.15 -0.12 -9.27
CA VAL A 120 -5.02 -0.36 -8.10
C VAL A 120 -5.61 0.95 -7.58
N VAL A 121 -4.78 2.00 -7.49
CA VAL A 121 -5.21 3.33 -7.07
C VAL A 121 -6.22 3.94 -8.05
N GLU A 122 -5.98 3.83 -9.36
CA GLU A 122 -6.88 4.32 -10.39
C GLU A 122 -8.25 3.64 -10.36
N GLU A 123 -8.28 2.31 -10.22
CA GLU A 123 -9.52 1.53 -10.15
C GLU A 123 -10.33 1.90 -8.90
N LEU A 124 -9.69 1.99 -7.73
CA LEU A 124 -10.36 2.44 -6.50
C LEU A 124 -10.87 3.87 -6.63
N ARG A 125 -10.11 4.77 -7.28
CA ARG A 125 -10.55 6.14 -7.56
C ARG A 125 -11.76 6.14 -8.50
N GLY A 126 -11.79 5.26 -9.50
CA GLY A 126 -12.92 5.09 -10.42
C GLY A 126 -14.22 4.73 -9.71
N LEU A 127 -14.14 3.90 -8.66
CA LEU A 127 -15.31 3.52 -7.85
C LEU A 127 -15.96 4.70 -7.11
N ARG A 128 -15.30 5.87 -6.95
CA ARG A 128 -15.89 7.05 -6.30
C ARG A 128 -17.18 7.54 -6.96
N ARG A 129 -17.43 7.18 -8.23
CA ARG A 129 -18.70 7.44 -8.93
C ARG A 129 -19.89 6.69 -8.31
N PHE A 130 -19.62 5.65 -7.52
CA PHE A 130 -20.60 4.83 -6.79
C PHE A 130 -20.29 4.90 -5.29
N PRO A 131 -20.83 5.89 -4.54
CA PRO A 131 -20.37 6.19 -3.18
C PRO A 131 -20.42 5.02 -2.20
N GLU A 132 -21.49 4.22 -2.22
CA GLU A 132 -21.63 3.07 -1.32
C GLU A 132 -20.70 1.92 -1.71
N THR A 133 -20.52 1.67 -3.02
CA THR A 133 -19.52 0.72 -3.53
C THR A 133 -18.11 1.14 -3.15
N TYR A 134 -17.78 2.43 -3.26
CA TYR A 134 -16.47 2.96 -2.89
C TYR A 134 -16.17 2.74 -1.41
N LYS A 135 -17.12 3.08 -0.53
CA LYS A 135 -16.99 2.80 0.91
C LYS A 135 -16.74 1.32 1.16
N TRP A 136 -17.55 0.46 0.55
CA TRP A 136 -17.40 -0.99 0.69
C TRP A 136 -16.04 -1.49 0.19
N ALA A 137 -15.56 -1.00 -0.95
CA ALA A 137 -14.24 -1.32 -1.47
C ALA A 137 -13.12 -0.88 -0.52
N CYS A 138 -13.18 0.33 0.05
CA CYS A 138 -12.22 0.78 1.06
C CYS A 138 -12.26 -0.12 2.31
N SER A 139 -13.45 -0.44 2.83
CA SER A 139 -13.59 -1.32 4.01
C SER A 139 -12.98 -2.70 3.76
N LEU A 140 -13.14 -3.24 2.55
CA LEU A 140 -12.52 -4.51 2.18
C LEU A 140 -11.01 -4.38 2.06
N MET A 141 -10.50 -3.38 1.34
CA MET A 141 -9.05 -3.13 1.17
C MET A 141 -8.30 -3.03 2.51
N VAL A 142 -8.94 -2.55 3.57
CA VAL A 142 -8.33 -2.48 4.91
C VAL A 142 -8.31 -3.81 5.65
N ARG A 143 -9.32 -4.67 5.42
CA ARG A 143 -9.53 -5.91 6.20
C ARG A 143 -9.06 -7.17 5.46
N TYR A 144 -8.74 -7.04 4.18
CA TYR A 144 -8.41 -8.17 3.34
C TYR A 144 -6.97 -8.61 3.59
N ASP A 145 -6.80 -9.90 3.84
CA ASP A 145 -5.46 -10.47 4.00
C ASP A 145 -4.87 -10.79 2.61
N PHE A 146 -4.26 -9.77 2.02
CA PHE A 146 -3.64 -9.86 0.69
C PHE A 146 -2.43 -10.82 0.64
N LYS A 147 -1.92 -11.28 1.78
CA LYS A 147 -0.87 -12.31 1.82
C LYS A 147 -1.41 -13.64 1.30
N TYR A 148 -2.69 -13.94 1.57
CA TYR A 148 -3.30 -15.24 1.25
C TYR A 148 -4.48 -15.17 0.26
N MET A 149 -5.01 -13.98 -0.05
CA MET A 149 -6.23 -13.84 -0.86
C MET A 149 -5.99 -13.33 -2.29
N GLU A 150 -7.07 -13.03 -3.02
CA GLU A 150 -7.01 -12.50 -4.40
C GLU A 150 -6.24 -11.17 -4.49
N SER A 151 -5.65 -10.87 -5.65
CA SER A 151 -4.92 -9.61 -5.84
C SER A 151 -5.86 -8.40 -5.65
N PRO A 152 -5.39 -7.28 -5.06
CA PRO A 152 -6.22 -6.08 -4.86
C PRO A 152 -6.95 -5.62 -6.12
N LEU A 153 -6.28 -5.70 -7.26
CA LEU A 153 -6.87 -5.36 -8.56
C LEU A 153 -8.02 -6.31 -8.92
N GLY A 154 -7.86 -7.61 -8.67
CA GLY A 154 -8.90 -8.62 -8.89
C GLY A 154 -10.13 -8.35 -8.01
N LEU A 155 -9.91 -8.03 -6.73
CA LEU A 155 -10.97 -7.65 -5.81
C LEU A 155 -11.76 -6.42 -6.32
N LEU A 156 -11.07 -5.33 -6.67
CA LEU A 156 -11.70 -4.10 -7.14
C LEU A 156 -12.52 -4.32 -8.42
N LYS A 157 -11.99 -5.11 -9.38
CA LYS A 157 -12.71 -5.45 -10.61
C LYS A 157 -13.96 -6.28 -10.36
N ARG A 158 -13.92 -7.20 -9.40
CA ARG A 158 -15.12 -7.97 -9.00
C ARG A 158 -16.17 -7.08 -8.36
N ILE A 159 -15.75 -6.16 -7.49
CA ILE A 159 -16.65 -5.17 -6.87
C ILE A 159 -17.33 -4.33 -7.96
N GLU A 160 -16.55 -3.80 -8.91
CA GLU A 160 -17.09 -3.00 -10.01
C GLU A 160 -18.11 -3.80 -10.85
N ALA A 161 -17.77 -5.03 -11.24
CA ALA A 161 -18.65 -5.87 -12.02
C ALA A 161 -19.98 -6.17 -11.29
N LEU A 162 -19.94 -6.41 -9.98
CA LEU A 162 -21.13 -6.59 -9.16
C LEU A 162 -22.00 -5.33 -9.11
N THR A 163 -21.38 -4.16 -8.96
CA THR A 163 -22.10 -2.87 -8.99
C THR A 163 -22.80 -2.65 -10.33
N LEU A 164 -22.08 -2.80 -11.44
CA LEU A 164 -22.65 -2.60 -12.78
C LEU A 164 -23.78 -3.60 -13.11
N ASN A 165 -23.71 -4.82 -12.59
CA ASN A 165 -24.79 -5.81 -12.74
C ASN A 165 -26.02 -5.47 -11.89
N SER A 166 -25.82 -4.95 -10.66
CA SER A 166 -26.93 -4.50 -9.82
C SER A 166 -27.67 -3.30 -10.42
N GLU A 167 -26.98 -2.37 -11.06
CA GLU A 167 -27.62 -1.22 -11.73
C GLU A 167 -28.44 -1.61 -12.97
N ARG A 168 -28.14 -2.76 -13.58
CA ARG A 168 -28.87 -3.30 -14.75
C ARG A 168 -30.11 -4.10 -14.38
N THR A 169 -30.29 -4.42 -13.10
CA THR A 169 -31.39 -5.26 -12.62
C THR A 169 -32.27 -4.43 -11.67
N PRO A 170 -33.31 -3.75 -12.19
CA PRO A 170 -34.19 -2.91 -11.35
C PRO A 170 -35.05 -3.73 -10.38
#